data_AF-A0A2N2YSA8-F1
#
_entry.id   AF-A0A2N2YSA8-F1
#
_cell.length_a   1.000
_cell.length_b   1.000
_cell.length_c   1.000
_cell.angle_alpha   90.00
_cell.angle_beta   90.00
_cell.angle_gamma   90.00
#
_symmetry.space_group_name_H-M   'P 1'
#
loop_
_entity.id
_entity.type
_entity.pdbx_description
1 polymer ?
#
loop_
_entity_poly.entity_id
_entity_poly.type
_entity_poly.pdbx_seq_one_letter_code
_entity_poly.pdbx_strand_id
1 'polypeptide(L)'
;MLSLFGKPKNKSLTTNSSQYHRENNILIFDDLKAVLNKKTNIITKNQILYQGLTLDKINMKELEKYFDKETFLLDHTDKIRGHKVYFYRKNVENYKLTIQLHFIEDIFFYASTKVSSESQVTDKDKKKICATLLSHYPDIPISTDSFEYEFMDTQGNIISTRDHIYLYINYYANNTAVDRLRKMVENPDFTVTSVQANEEKLENFL
;
A
#
# COMPACT_ATOMS: atom_id res chain seq x y z
N MET A 1 27.29 46.50 -9.35
CA MET A 1 27.39 45.06 -9.69
C MET A 1 26.17 44.36 -9.10
N LEU A 2 25.21 44.01 -9.95
CA LEU A 2 23.96 43.33 -9.57
C LEU A 2 24.16 41.81 -9.73
N SER A 3 24.06 41.07 -8.62
CA SER A 3 24.06 39.61 -8.62
C SER A 3 22.68 39.10 -9.03
N LEU A 4 22.59 38.55 -10.24
CA LEU A 4 21.36 38.09 -10.90
C LEU A 4 21.20 36.56 -10.89
N PHE A 5 21.61 35.86 -9.82
CA PHE A 5 21.38 34.41 -9.72
C PHE A 5 20.93 34.00 -8.33
N GLY A 6 19.64 34.19 -8.06
CA GLY A 6 18.94 33.48 -6.99
C GLY A 6 18.97 31.98 -7.28
N LYS A 7 19.30 31.17 -6.26
CA LYS A 7 19.26 29.70 -6.34
C LYS A 7 17.89 29.25 -6.87
N PRO A 8 17.81 28.31 -7.83
CA PRO A 8 16.53 27.80 -8.28
C PRO A 8 15.84 27.14 -7.09
N LYS A 9 14.67 27.68 -6.70
CA LYS A 9 13.75 26.98 -5.80
C LYS A 9 13.46 25.61 -6.44
N ASN A 10 13.65 24.54 -5.68
CA ASN A 10 13.23 23.19 -6.05
C ASN A 10 11.80 23.25 -6.58
N LYS A 11 11.63 23.12 -7.90
CA LYS A 11 10.31 22.87 -8.49
C LYS A 11 9.87 21.52 -7.93
N SER A 12 8.78 21.51 -7.18
CA SER A 12 8.19 20.27 -6.68
C SER A 12 7.80 19.37 -7.85
N LEU A 13 7.89 18.06 -7.61
CA LEU A 13 7.63 16.95 -8.52
C LEU A 13 6.15 16.87 -8.98
N THR A 14 5.59 17.92 -9.57
CA THR A 14 4.19 17.94 -10.01
C THR A 14 3.93 17.15 -11.28
N THR A 15 4.96 16.74 -12.02
CA THR A 15 4.82 16.18 -13.37
C THR A 15 4.33 14.73 -13.43
N ASN A 16 4.28 13.99 -12.31
CA ASN A 16 3.86 12.58 -12.28
C ASN A 16 2.75 12.24 -11.26
N SER A 17 2.15 13.23 -10.59
CA SER A 17 1.15 12.97 -9.53
C SER A 17 -0.04 12.13 -10.02
N SER A 18 -0.54 12.41 -11.24
CA SER A 18 -1.68 11.69 -11.82
C SER A 18 -1.42 10.19 -11.99
N GLN A 19 -0.16 9.78 -12.23
CA GLN A 19 0.19 8.36 -12.28
C GLN A 19 -0.01 7.69 -10.92
N TYR A 20 0.47 8.31 -9.84
CA TYR A 20 0.38 7.75 -8.50
C TYR A 20 -1.06 7.72 -7.97
N HIS A 21 -1.90 8.69 -8.34
CA HIS A 21 -3.33 8.61 -8.09
C HIS A 21 -3.99 7.41 -8.78
N ARG A 22 -3.58 7.07 -10.01
CA ARG A 22 -4.09 5.88 -10.72
C ARG A 22 -3.54 4.56 -10.19
N GLU A 23 -2.33 4.57 -9.64
CA GLU A 23 -1.70 3.38 -9.06
C GLU A 23 -2.16 3.12 -7.62
N ASN A 24 -2.76 4.09 -6.92
CA ASN A 24 -3.25 3.94 -5.55
C ASN A 24 -4.32 2.83 -5.47
N ASN A 25 -4.07 1.82 -4.64
CA ASN A 25 -5.00 0.69 -4.47
C ASN A 25 -6.24 1.01 -3.61
N ILE A 26 -6.27 2.14 -2.92
CA ILE A 26 -7.38 2.56 -2.05
C ILE A 26 -7.84 3.94 -2.50
N LEU A 27 -8.80 3.98 -3.43
CA LEU A 27 -9.26 5.21 -4.08
C LEU A 27 -10.42 5.84 -3.33
N ILE A 28 -11.32 5.01 -2.82
CA ILE A 28 -12.54 5.43 -2.12
C ILE A 28 -12.68 4.74 -0.77
N PHE A 29 -13.63 5.25 0.02
CA PHE A 29 -13.86 4.76 1.37
C PHE A 29 -14.27 3.27 1.44
N ASP A 30 -14.97 2.77 0.42
CA ASP A 30 -15.34 1.35 0.38
C ASP A 30 -14.12 0.44 0.13
N ASP A 31 -13.11 0.89 -0.63
CA ASP A 31 -11.84 0.18 -0.78
C ASP A 31 -11.14 0.05 0.58
N LEU A 32 -11.15 1.14 1.36
CA LEU A 32 -10.58 1.14 2.71
C LEU A 32 -11.29 0.13 3.61
N LYS A 33 -12.63 0.11 3.62
CA LYS A 33 -13.40 -0.89 4.38
C LYS A 33 -13.06 -2.30 3.95
N ALA A 34 -12.95 -2.55 2.64
CA ALA A 34 -12.61 -3.87 2.11
C ALA A 34 -11.22 -4.31 2.58
N VAL A 35 -10.24 -3.40 2.62
CA VAL A 35 -8.89 -3.67 3.13
C VAL A 35 -8.90 -3.92 4.64
N LEU A 36 -9.52 -3.05 5.44
CA LEU A 36 -9.53 -3.15 6.90
C LEU A 36 -10.28 -4.37 7.42
N ASN A 37 -11.30 -4.82 6.70
CA ASN A 37 -12.14 -5.96 7.06
C ASN A 37 -11.76 -7.25 6.32
N LYS A 38 -10.57 -7.29 5.71
CA LYS A 38 -10.06 -8.49 5.06
C LYS A 38 -9.98 -9.64 6.06
N LYS A 39 -10.45 -10.82 5.65
CA LYS A 39 -10.46 -12.06 6.45
C LYS A 39 -10.04 -13.24 5.59
N THR A 40 -9.37 -14.20 6.21
CA THR A 40 -9.06 -15.53 5.65
C THR A 40 -9.09 -16.56 6.77
N ASN A 41 -9.25 -17.83 6.41
CA ASN A 41 -9.33 -18.94 7.34
C ASN A 41 -8.08 -19.84 7.32
N ILE A 42 -7.17 -19.63 6.36
CA ILE A 42 -5.93 -20.40 6.25
C ILE A 42 -4.90 -19.77 7.18
N ILE A 43 -4.34 -20.55 8.10
CA ILE A 43 -3.42 -20.07 9.13
C ILE A 43 -2.03 -20.67 8.91
N THR A 44 -1.00 -19.83 8.97
CA THR A 44 0.39 -20.25 9.15
C THR A 44 0.85 -20.00 10.58
N LYS A 45 1.76 -20.86 11.06
CA LYS A 45 2.47 -20.70 12.33
C LYS A 45 3.59 -19.66 12.24
N ASN A 46 4.00 -19.30 11.03
CA ASN A 46 5.09 -18.36 10.79
C ASN A 46 4.58 -16.93 10.78
N GLN A 47 5.39 -16.00 11.30
CA GLN A 47 5.01 -14.60 11.31
C GLN A 47 5.06 -14.01 9.90
N ILE A 48 4.06 -13.19 9.56
CA ILE A 48 4.07 -12.46 8.29
C ILE A 48 5.02 -11.27 8.38
N LEU A 49 5.95 -11.21 7.43
CA LEU A 49 6.98 -10.19 7.35
C LEU A 49 6.87 -9.44 6.02
N TYR A 50 7.07 -8.13 6.07
CA TYR A 50 7.22 -7.28 4.91
C TYR A 50 8.62 -6.68 4.89
N GLN A 51 9.42 -7.06 3.88
CA GLN A 51 10.84 -6.70 3.79
C GLN A 51 11.64 -7.01 5.08
N GLY A 52 11.34 -8.15 5.71
CA GLY A 52 11.99 -8.61 6.94
C GLY A 52 11.45 -8.00 8.24
N LEU A 53 10.45 -7.12 8.15
CA LEU A 53 9.80 -6.51 9.32
C LEU A 53 8.45 -7.12 9.61
N THR A 54 8.14 -7.24 10.89
CA THR A 54 6.79 -7.50 11.35
C THR A 54 5.91 -6.28 11.04
N LEU A 55 4.66 -6.50 10.63
CA LEU A 55 3.81 -5.42 10.11
C LEU A 55 3.53 -4.32 11.15
N ASP A 56 3.53 -4.65 12.43
CA ASP A 56 3.38 -3.73 13.56
C ASP A 56 4.58 -2.79 13.76
N LYS A 57 5.77 -3.14 13.26
CA LYS A 57 6.96 -2.29 13.32
C LYS A 57 7.02 -1.25 12.21
N ILE A 58 6.19 -1.38 11.17
CA ILE A 58 6.14 -0.42 10.07
C ILE A 58 5.48 0.85 10.59
N ASN A 59 6.26 1.90 10.77
CA ASN A 59 5.78 3.20 11.23
C ASN A 59 6.47 4.31 10.42
N MET A 60 5.78 5.43 10.25
CA MET A 60 6.23 6.52 9.37
C MET A 60 7.61 7.08 9.78
N LYS A 61 7.91 7.15 11.08
CA LYS A 61 9.15 7.74 11.61
C LYS A 61 10.38 6.92 11.29
N GLU A 62 10.22 5.61 11.12
CA GLU A 62 11.32 4.70 10.83
C GLU A 62 11.32 4.22 9.37
N LEU A 63 10.44 4.74 8.51
CA LEU A 63 10.38 4.31 7.12
C LEU A 63 11.74 4.44 6.43
N GLU A 64 12.42 5.59 6.54
CA GLU A 64 13.73 5.83 5.91
C GLU A 64 14.84 4.88 6.39
N LYS A 65 14.68 4.23 7.55
CA LYS A 65 15.65 3.26 8.08
C LYS A 65 15.54 1.91 7.38
N TYR A 66 14.32 1.54 6.96
CA TYR A 66 14.02 0.21 6.43
C TYR A 66 13.68 0.24 4.93
N PHE A 67 13.24 1.40 4.46
CA PHE A 67 12.92 1.72 3.09
C PHE A 67 13.84 2.88 2.70
N ASP A 68 14.46 2.81 1.52
CA ASP A 68 15.11 3.98 0.94
C ASP A 68 14.10 5.14 0.83
N LYS A 69 14.56 6.35 0.51
CA LYS A 69 13.64 7.48 0.31
C LYS A 69 12.50 7.14 -0.66
N GLU A 70 11.28 7.56 -0.34
CA GLU A 70 10.12 7.35 -1.20
C GLU A 70 10.28 8.04 -2.55
N THR A 71 9.74 7.41 -3.58
CA THR A 71 9.70 7.98 -4.93
C THR A 71 8.64 9.07 -5.01
N PHE A 72 7.55 8.89 -4.27
CA PHE A 72 6.43 9.82 -4.22
C PHE A 72 5.61 9.61 -2.94
N LEU A 73 5.18 10.72 -2.34
CA LEU A 73 4.20 10.73 -1.27
C LEU A 73 2.89 11.25 -1.85
N LEU A 74 1.86 10.42 -1.83
CA LEU A 74 0.50 10.81 -2.15
C LEU A 74 -0.24 11.15 -0.84
N ASP A 75 -0.67 12.39 -0.73
CA ASP A 75 -1.66 12.80 0.28
C ASP A 75 -3.06 12.64 -0.33
N HIS A 76 -3.82 11.66 0.16
CA HIS A 76 -5.17 11.30 -0.30
C HIS A 76 -6.24 11.72 0.70
N THR A 77 -5.90 12.69 1.57
CA THR A 77 -6.78 13.24 2.61
C THR A 77 -8.06 13.85 2.05
N ASP A 78 -8.03 14.31 0.80
CA ASP A 78 -9.20 14.87 0.10
C ASP A 78 -10.28 13.81 -0.22
N LYS A 79 -9.96 12.51 -0.14
CA LYS A 79 -10.92 11.41 -0.32
C LYS A 79 -11.14 10.63 0.96
N ILE A 80 -10.08 10.40 1.73
CA ILE A 80 -10.11 9.62 2.96
C ILE A 80 -9.25 10.36 3.98
N ARG A 81 -9.90 10.88 5.03
CA ARG A 81 -9.23 11.70 6.04
C ARG A 81 -7.95 11.05 6.58
N GLY A 82 -6.84 11.79 6.50
CA GLY A 82 -5.55 11.37 7.03
C GLY A 82 -4.86 10.26 6.25
N HIS A 83 -5.41 9.84 5.10
CA HIS A 83 -4.84 8.78 4.27
C HIS A 83 -3.64 9.27 3.48
N LYS A 84 -2.48 8.69 3.75
CA LYS A 84 -1.22 8.93 3.04
C LYS A 84 -0.69 7.63 2.46
N VAL A 85 -0.13 7.72 1.25
CA VAL A 85 0.47 6.58 0.56
C VAL A 85 1.91 6.91 0.17
N TYR A 86 2.84 6.10 0.68
CA TYR A 86 4.25 6.19 0.33
C TYR A 86 4.54 5.20 -0.79
N PHE A 87 4.96 5.73 -1.93
CA PHE A 87 5.32 4.94 -3.10
C PHE A 87 6.81 4.73 -3.19
N TYR A 88 7.23 3.49 -3.42
CA TYR A 88 8.62 3.14 -3.69
C TYR A 88 8.70 2.38 -5.00
N ARG A 89 9.75 2.63 -5.79
CA ARG A 89 10.05 1.87 -7.01
C ARG A 89 11.37 1.17 -6.85
N LYS A 90 11.38 -0.14 -7.09
CA LYS A 90 12.59 -0.96 -7.09
C LYS A 90 12.65 -1.79 -8.36
N ASN A 91 13.84 -1.94 -8.92
CA ASN A 91 14.10 -2.89 -9.99
C ASN A 91 14.84 -4.08 -9.39
N VAL A 92 14.35 -5.29 -9.63
CA VAL A 92 14.97 -6.54 -9.17
C VAL A 92 15.01 -7.48 -10.36
N GLU A 93 16.22 -7.83 -10.82
CA GLU A 93 16.41 -8.57 -12.08
C GLU A 93 15.64 -7.87 -13.23
N ASN A 94 14.69 -8.57 -13.85
CA ASN A 94 13.86 -8.07 -14.95
C ASN A 94 12.50 -7.50 -14.47
N TYR A 95 12.30 -7.40 -13.16
CA TYR A 95 11.04 -6.96 -12.56
C TYR A 95 11.11 -5.52 -12.07
N LYS A 96 10.06 -4.77 -12.36
CA LYS A 96 9.77 -3.45 -11.84
C LYS A 96 8.72 -3.59 -10.74
N LEU A 97 9.13 -3.31 -9.51
CA LEU A 97 8.29 -3.35 -8.32
C LEU A 97 7.76 -1.95 -8.03
N THR A 98 6.44 -1.81 -7.95
CA THR A 98 5.79 -0.61 -7.39
C THR A 98 5.21 -0.97 -6.04
N ILE A 99 5.79 -0.40 -5.00
CA ILE A 99 5.42 -0.62 -3.61
C ILE A 99 4.58 0.55 -3.12
N GLN A 100 3.52 0.24 -2.39
CA GLN A 100 2.63 1.20 -1.74
C GLN A 100 2.55 0.85 -0.26
N LEU A 101 2.86 1.81 0.62
CA LEU A 101 2.63 1.69 2.06
C LEU A 101 1.54 2.68 2.46
N HIS A 102 0.43 2.19 2.99
CA HIS A 102 -0.75 2.97 3.31
C HIS A 102 -0.83 3.24 4.81
N PHE A 103 -1.06 4.51 5.13
CA PHE A 103 -1.20 5.01 6.49
C PHE A 103 -2.47 5.84 6.63
N ILE A 104 -3.14 5.74 7.78
CA ILE A 104 -4.15 6.72 8.21
C ILE A 104 -3.74 7.22 9.59
N GLU A 105 -3.59 8.53 9.75
CA GLU A 105 -3.16 9.14 11.03
C GLU A 105 -1.91 8.45 11.61
N ASP A 106 -0.91 8.23 10.74
CA ASP A 106 0.36 7.55 11.03
C ASP A 106 0.27 6.06 11.40
N ILE A 107 -0.92 5.45 11.31
CA ILE A 107 -1.14 4.02 11.52
C ILE A 107 -0.95 3.27 10.19
N PHE A 108 0.09 2.44 10.12
CA PHE A 108 0.24 1.48 9.02
C PHE A 108 -0.86 0.41 9.10
N PHE A 109 -1.52 0.15 7.98
CA PHE A 109 -2.55 -0.89 7.92
C PHE A 109 -2.46 -1.78 6.69
N TYR A 110 -1.80 -1.34 5.62
CA TYR A 110 -1.79 -2.05 4.36
C TYR A 110 -0.53 -1.74 3.53
N ALA A 111 0.03 -2.78 2.93
CA ALA A 111 1.05 -2.65 1.90
C ALA A 111 0.66 -3.45 0.65
N SER A 112 1.02 -2.92 -0.51
CA SER A 112 0.91 -3.63 -1.78
C SER A 112 2.20 -3.53 -2.56
N THR A 113 2.63 -4.66 -3.13
CA THR A 113 3.72 -4.72 -4.10
C THR A 113 3.13 -5.20 -5.42
N LYS A 114 3.08 -4.31 -6.40
CA LYS A 114 2.80 -4.62 -7.80
C LYS A 114 4.09 -5.05 -8.48
N VAL A 115 4.12 -6.25 -9.04
CA VAL A 115 5.23 -6.77 -9.85
C VAL A 115 4.86 -6.63 -11.32
N SER A 116 5.70 -5.92 -12.06
CA SER A 116 5.59 -5.75 -13.51
C SER A 116 6.92 -6.05 -14.17
N SER A 117 6.93 -6.26 -15.48
CA SER A 117 8.16 -6.43 -16.28
C SER A 117 7.99 -5.75 -17.64
N GLU A 118 9.09 -5.58 -18.37
CA GLU A 118 9.03 -5.02 -19.73
C GLU A 118 8.36 -5.97 -20.73
N SER A 119 8.47 -7.27 -20.48
CA SER A 119 7.69 -8.33 -21.12
C SER A 119 6.54 -8.79 -20.22
N GLN A 120 5.62 -9.61 -20.72
CA GLN A 120 4.63 -10.29 -19.89
C GLN A 120 5.32 -11.18 -18.84
N VAL A 121 4.84 -11.18 -17.59
CA VAL A 121 5.34 -12.10 -16.56
C VAL A 121 4.89 -13.51 -16.89
N THR A 122 5.85 -14.41 -17.13
CA THR A 122 5.54 -15.78 -17.57
C THR A 122 5.07 -16.66 -16.40
N ASP A 123 4.41 -17.78 -16.69
CA ASP A 123 4.03 -18.74 -15.63
C ASP A 123 5.24 -19.30 -14.87
N LYS A 124 6.40 -19.37 -15.51
CA LYS A 124 7.66 -19.75 -14.86
C LYS A 124 8.09 -18.69 -13.83
N ASP A 125 7.93 -17.42 -14.16
CA ASP A 125 8.26 -16.31 -13.28
C ASP A 125 7.30 -16.27 -12.08
N LYS A 126 6.00 -16.45 -12.34
CA LYS A 126 4.98 -16.58 -11.28
C LYS A 126 5.35 -17.70 -10.31
N LYS A 127 5.71 -18.88 -10.81
CA LYS A 127 6.16 -20.02 -9.99
C LYS A 127 7.41 -19.69 -9.17
N LYS A 128 8.39 -18.99 -9.75
CA LYS A 128 9.61 -18.54 -9.02
C LYS A 128 9.26 -17.57 -7.89
N ILE A 129 8.41 -16.58 -8.15
CA ILE A 129 7.97 -15.59 -7.16
C ILE A 129 7.19 -16.28 -6.04
N CYS A 130 6.24 -17.15 -6.36
CA CYS A 130 5.48 -17.92 -5.37
C CYS A 130 6.37 -18.82 -4.54
N ALA A 131 7.28 -19.57 -5.16
CA ALA A 131 8.21 -20.44 -4.44
C ALA A 131 9.08 -19.64 -3.47
N THR A 132 9.54 -18.45 -3.88
CA THR A 132 10.30 -17.55 -2.99
C THR A 132 9.44 -17.06 -1.83
N LEU A 133 8.24 -16.57 -2.10
CA LEU A 133 7.31 -16.10 -1.08
C LEU A 133 6.95 -17.22 -0.07
N LEU A 134 6.55 -18.38 -0.58
CA LEU A 134 6.09 -19.53 0.22
C LEU A 134 7.22 -20.28 0.91
N SER A 135 8.49 -20.08 0.53
CA SER A 135 9.64 -20.64 1.25
C SER A 135 9.70 -20.18 2.72
N HIS A 136 9.13 -19.00 3.01
CA HIS A 136 9.00 -18.48 4.37
C HIS A 136 7.81 -19.09 5.14
N TYR A 137 6.92 -19.82 4.45
CA TYR A 137 5.66 -20.35 4.97
C TYR A 137 5.50 -21.85 4.61
N PRO A 138 6.39 -22.73 5.11
CA PRO A 138 6.42 -24.15 4.70
C PRO A 138 5.17 -24.94 5.08
N ASP A 139 4.34 -24.42 5.99
CA ASP A 139 3.08 -25.02 6.43
C ASP A 139 1.88 -24.60 5.58
N ILE A 140 2.05 -23.66 4.64
CA ILE A 140 1.02 -23.30 3.67
C ILE A 140 1.09 -24.28 2.49
N PRO A 141 0.00 -24.99 2.18
CA PRO A 141 0.00 -25.93 1.06
C PRO A 141 0.20 -25.19 -0.26
N ILE A 142 1.27 -25.55 -0.98
CA ILE A 142 1.62 -24.95 -2.27
C ILE A 142 0.76 -25.61 -3.35
N SER A 143 -0.18 -24.85 -3.91
CA SER A 143 -0.74 -25.16 -5.23
C SER A 143 0.25 -24.67 -6.29
N THR A 144 0.91 -25.56 -7.03
CA THR A 144 1.89 -25.14 -8.06
C THR A 144 1.26 -24.49 -9.29
N ASP A 145 -0.07 -24.47 -9.36
CA ASP A 145 -0.81 -24.11 -10.57
C ASP A 145 -1.47 -22.73 -10.46
N SER A 146 -1.38 -22.07 -9.31
CA SER A 146 -1.97 -20.74 -9.08
C SER A 146 -1.00 -19.79 -8.39
N PHE A 147 -0.96 -18.53 -8.83
CA PHE A 147 -0.29 -17.46 -8.09
C PHE A 147 -1.17 -16.89 -6.97
N GLU A 148 -2.45 -17.29 -6.87
CA GLU A 148 -3.38 -16.78 -5.87
C GLU A 148 -3.32 -17.58 -4.56
N TYR A 149 -2.88 -16.92 -3.50
CA TYR A 149 -2.82 -17.44 -2.15
C TYR A 149 -3.37 -16.40 -1.18
N GLU A 150 -3.97 -16.88 -0.09
CA GLU A 150 -4.46 -16.00 0.96
C GLU A 150 -4.44 -16.71 2.30
N PHE A 151 -3.58 -16.27 3.21
CA PHE A 151 -3.41 -16.87 4.52
C PHE A 151 -3.02 -15.83 5.56
N MET A 152 -3.21 -16.17 6.84
CA MET A 152 -2.91 -15.31 7.97
C MET A 152 -1.94 -15.96 8.95
N ASP A 153 -1.19 -15.14 9.68
CA ASP A 153 -0.42 -15.61 10.82
C ASP A 153 -1.28 -15.71 12.09
N THR A 154 -0.69 -16.15 13.19
CA THR A 154 -1.37 -16.29 14.49
C THR A 154 -1.76 -14.95 15.13
N GLN A 155 -1.24 -13.83 14.63
CA GLN A 155 -1.64 -12.48 15.04
C GLN A 155 -2.78 -11.94 14.16
N GLY A 156 -3.17 -12.68 13.11
CA GLY A 156 -4.21 -12.31 12.15
C GLY A 156 -3.73 -11.35 11.05
N ASN A 157 -2.43 -11.11 10.92
CA ASN A 157 -1.89 -10.41 9.75
C ASN A 157 -2.15 -11.28 8.52
N ILE A 158 -2.41 -10.69 7.35
CA ILE A 158 -2.78 -11.45 6.14
C ILE A 158 -1.78 -11.17 5.03
N ILE A 159 -1.41 -12.22 4.29
CA ILE A 159 -0.84 -12.10 2.94
C ILE A 159 -1.90 -12.53 1.94
N SER A 160 -2.06 -11.76 0.86
CA SER A 160 -2.86 -12.13 -0.31
C SER A 160 -2.07 -11.88 -1.58
N THR A 161 -2.11 -12.83 -2.51
CA THR A 161 -1.55 -12.65 -3.85
C THR A 161 -2.64 -12.71 -4.91
N ARG A 162 -2.51 -11.89 -5.95
CA ARG A 162 -3.47 -11.80 -7.07
C ARG A 162 -2.74 -11.80 -8.40
N ASP A 163 -3.33 -12.50 -9.36
CA ASP A 163 -2.83 -12.60 -10.74
C ASP A 163 -3.88 -12.03 -11.69
N HIS A 164 -3.71 -10.76 -12.03
CA HIS A 164 -4.58 -10.04 -12.97
C HIS A 164 -3.73 -9.61 -14.19
N ILE A 165 -3.85 -8.35 -14.62
CA ILE A 165 -2.95 -7.77 -15.62
C ILE A 165 -1.50 -7.70 -15.07
N TYR A 166 -1.38 -7.55 -13.75
CA TYR A 166 -0.12 -7.58 -13.02
C TYR A 166 -0.23 -8.53 -11.83
N LEU A 167 0.92 -8.93 -11.30
CA LEU A 167 0.97 -9.67 -10.04
C LEU A 167 0.98 -8.69 -8.88
N TYR A 168 0.17 -8.99 -7.87
CA TYR A 168 0.12 -8.23 -6.64
C TYR A 168 0.42 -9.13 -5.46
N ILE A 169 1.23 -8.62 -4.53
CA ILE A 169 1.45 -9.22 -3.20
C ILE A 169 1.02 -8.17 -2.18
N ASN A 170 0.00 -8.51 -1.41
CA ASN A 170 -0.70 -7.61 -0.50
C ASN A 170 -0.51 -8.09 0.94
N TYR A 171 -0.29 -7.14 1.84
CA TYR A 171 -0.08 -7.38 3.26
C TYR A 171 -1.07 -6.54 4.05
N TYR A 172 -1.81 -7.18 4.95
CA TYR A 172 -2.82 -6.53 5.78
C TYR A 172 -2.37 -6.67 7.23
N ALA A 173 -2.13 -5.55 7.89
CA ALA A 173 -1.73 -5.55 9.29
C ALA A 173 -2.94 -5.81 10.19
N ASN A 174 -2.73 -6.59 11.24
CA ASN A 174 -3.73 -6.84 12.27
C ASN A 174 -3.11 -6.65 13.66
N ASN A 175 -3.23 -5.43 14.17
CA ASN A 175 -2.71 -5.06 15.47
C ASN A 175 -3.66 -4.06 16.15
N THR A 176 -3.39 -3.74 17.42
CA THR A 176 -4.23 -2.83 18.22
C THR A 176 -4.36 -1.43 17.61
N ALA A 177 -3.37 -0.95 16.84
CA ALA A 177 -3.51 0.33 16.15
C ALA A 177 -4.50 0.22 14.99
N VAL A 178 -4.47 -0.86 14.22
CA VAL A 178 -5.46 -1.13 13.17
C VAL A 178 -6.86 -1.34 13.75
N ASP A 179 -7.00 -1.97 14.92
CA ASP A 179 -8.30 -2.08 15.60
C ASP A 179 -8.89 -0.73 15.98
N ARG A 180 -8.04 0.21 16.43
CA ARG A 180 -8.47 1.59 16.69
C ARG A 180 -8.88 2.27 15.39
N LEU A 181 -8.11 2.08 14.31
CA LEU A 181 -8.45 2.60 12.99
C LEU A 181 -9.80 2.08 12.49
N ARG A 182 -10.08 0.78 12.63
CA ARG A 182 -11.40 0.19 12.28
C ARG A 182 -12.54 0.91 13.00
N LYS A 183 -12.43 1.10 14.32
CA LYS A 183 -13.43 1.83 15.11
C LYS A 183 -13.57 3.30 14.70
N MET A 184 -12.46 3.95 14.33
CA MET A 184 -12.48 5.34 13.86
C MET A 184 -13.20 5.47 12.52
N VAL A 185 -12.96 4.53 11.60
CA VAL A 185 -13.56 4.47 10.27
C VAL A 185 -15.06 4.15 10.35
N GLU A 186 -15.52 3.47 11.40
CA GLU A 186 -16.95 3.26 11.64
C GLU A 186 -17.70 4.52 12.12
N ASN A 187 -16.97 5.57 12.53
CA ASN A 187 -17.60 6.84 12.92
C ASN A 187 -18.17 7.56 11.67
N PRO A 188 -19.47 7.92 11.65
CA PRO A 188 -20.08 8.68 10.56
C PRO A 188 -19.33 9.97 10.17
N ASP A 189 -18.65 10.61 11.11
CA ASP A 189 -17.91 11.87 10.88
C ASP A 189 -16.55 11.67 10.19
N PHE A 190 -16.10 10.42 10.03
CA PHE A 190 -14.78 10.13 9.45
C PHE A 190 -14.69 10.45 7.95
N THR A 191 -15.80 10.32 7.21
CA THR A 191 -15.87 10.54 5.75
C THR A 191 -16.05 12.01 5.38
N VAL A 192 -16.41 12.86 6.34
CA VAL A 192 -16.83 14.25 6.11
C VAL A 192 -15.59 15.14 5.95
N THR A 193 -14.98 15.13 4.77
CA THR A 193 -14.01 16.18 4.38
C THR A 193 -14.04 16.53 2.89
N SER A 194 -14.70 15.72 2.06
CA SER A 194 -14.65 15.89 0.59
C SER A 194 -15.93 16.45 -0.05
N VAL A 195 -17.08 16.32 0.62
CA VAL A 195 -18.38 16.80 0.08
C VAL A 195 -18.64 18.25 0.50
N GLN A 196 -18.46 18.60 1.77
CA GLN A 196 -18.74 19.96 2.26
C GLN A 196 -17.78 21.04 1.73
N ALA A 197 -16.52 20.70 1.44
CA ALA A 197 -15.57 21.67 0.88
C ALA A 197 -15.87 22.07 -0.59
N ASN A 198 -16.69 21.28 -1.30
CA ASN A 198 -17.16 21.60 -2.65
C ASN A 198 -18.57 22.22 -2.65
N GLU A 199 -19.44 21.87 -1.68
CA GLU A 199 -20.75 22.50 -1.53
C GLU A 199 -20.63 23.97 -1.06
N GLU A 200 -19.75 24.29 -0.09
CA GLU A 200 -19.48 25.68 0.29
C GLU A 200 -18.87 26.52 -0.85
N LYS A 201 -18.17 25.89 -1.80
CA LYS A 201 -17.66 26.59 -2.99
C LYS A 201 -18.71 26.81 -4.06
N LEU A 202 -19.77 26.00 -4.11
CA LEU A 202 -20.86 26.20 -5.07
C LEU A 202 -21.88 27.23 -4.56
N GLU A 203 -22.14 27.27 -3.25
CA GLU A 203 -23.02 28.28 -2.64
C GLU A 203 -22.43 29.70 -2.65
N ASN A 204 -21.10 29.84 -2.70
CA ASN A 204 -20.45 31.15 -2.86
C ASN A 204 -20.34 31.62 -4.33
N PHE A 205 -20.87 30.84 -5.28
CA PHE A 205 -20.89 31.17 -6.72
C PHE A 205 -22.31 31.28 -7.31
N LEU A 206 -23.36 31.02 -6.50
CA LEU A 206 -24.77 31.24 -6.84
C LEU A 206 -25.29 32.49 -6.12
#